data_AF-A0A7W1SXN6-F1
#
_entry.id   AF-A0A7W1SXN6-F1
#
_cell.length_a   1.000
_cell.length_b   1.000
_cell.length_c   1.000
_cell.angle_alpha   90.00
_cell.angle_beta   90.00
_cell.angle_gamma   90.00
#
_symmetry.space_group_name_H-M   'P 1'
#
loop_
_entity.id
_entity.type
_entity.pdbx_description
1 polymer ?
#
loop_
_entity_poly.entity_id
_entity_poly.type
_entity_poly.pdbx_seq_one_letter_code
_entity_poly.pdbx_strand_id
1 'polypeptide(L)'
;PQVVILPYWKGRHPDHYTASTLGYEACFLAGLKKLDLSPAAGEQQSSKVSQADDVSHAPHRPFKIIYASLYYDIRPSFVVDISEQFEERFSSLMAYTTQFSDQESGKDLFPAQAEIRTRVEAMARFYGMLAGVTYGEPFVQKEVGLVEDLLTLPVKSI
;
A
#
# COMPACT_ATOMS: atom_id res chain seq x y z
N PRO A 1 -4.35 -12.62 5.71
CA PRO A 1 -4.82 -11.20 5.83
C PRO A 1 -6.17 -10.99 5.12
N GLN A 2 -7.09 -10.21 5.69
CA GLN A 2 -8.35 -9.90 5.00
C GLN A 2 -8.16 -8.91 3.84
N VAL A 3 -7.31 -7.90 4.02
CA VAL A 3 -6.97 -6.91 3.00
C VAL A 3 -5.49 -6.95 2.71
N VAL A 4 -5.11 -6.81 1.44
CA VAL A 4 -3.73 -6.62 1.00
C VAL A 4 -3.63 -5.29 0.25
N ILE A 5 -2.65 -4.46 0.63
CA ILE A 5 -2.38 -3.17 0.00
C ILE A 5 -1.07 -3.32 -0.78
N LEU A 6 -1.13 -3.05 -2.09
CA LEU A 6 0.01 -3.14 -3.00
C LEU A 6 0.36 -1.76 -3.57
N PRO A 7 1.59 -1.52 -4.06
CA PRO A 7 1.86 -0.35 -4.87
C PRO A 7 1.03 -0.38 -6.16
N TYR A 8 0.63 0.76 -6.69
CA TYR A 8 -0.03 0.82 -7.99
C TYR A 8 0.85 0.21 -9.09
N TRP A 9 0.22 -0.51 -10.02
CA TRP A 9 0.90 -1.30 -11.06
C TRP A 9 1.52 -0.48 -12.21
N LYS A 10 1.54 0.85 -12.08
CA LYS A 10 2.29 1.76 -12.93
C LYS A 10 3.05 2.74 -12.05
N GLY A 11 4.24 3.14 -12.48
CA GLY A 11 5.08 4.07 -11.75
C GLY A 11 6.45 4.20 -12.40
N ARG A 12 7.19 5.23 -12.00
CA ARG A 12 8.57 5.43 -12.48
C ARG A 12 9.56 4.41 -11.92
N HIS A 13 9.29 3.86 -10.74
CA HIS A 13 10.19 2.93 -10.06
C HIS A 13 9.81 1.48 -10.41
N PRO A 14 10.70 0.69 -11.04
CA PRO A 14 10.38 -0.64 -11.51
C PRO A 14 9.95 -1.61 -10.40
N ASP A 15 10.59 -1.49 -9.23
CA ASP A 15 10.27 -2.32 -8.07
C ASP A 15 8.82 -2.17 -7.61
N HIS A 16 8.21 -0.98 -7.73
CA HIS A 16 6.84 -0.75 -7.28
C HIS A 16 5.85 -1.58 -8.11
N TYR A 17 5.90 -1.47 -9.44
CA TYR A 17 4.98 -2.23 -10.29
C TYR A 17 5.31 -3.73 -10.28
N THR A 18 6.57 -4.10 -10.06
CA THR A 18 6.97 -5.52 -9.97
C THR A 18 6.44 -6.14 -8.67
N ALA A 19 6.58 -5.45 -7.54
CA ALA A 19 5.99 -5.86 -6.26
C ALA A 19 4.46 -5.93 -6.33
N SER A 20 3.83 -5.03 -7.09
CA SER A 20 2.38 -5.08 -7.36
C SER A 20 1.97 -6.38 -8.05
N THR A 21 2.68 -6.77 -9.12
CA THR A 21 2.43 -8.01 -9.85
C THR A 21 2.65 -9.23 -8.97
N LEU A 22 3.80 -9.32 -8.32
CA LEU A 22 4.15 -10.44 -7.45
C LEU A 22 3.16 -10.58 -6.28
N GLY A 23 2.79 -9.48 -5.64
CA GLY A 23 1.85 -9.49 -4.53
C GLY A 23 0.45 -9.96 -4.96
N TYR A 24 -0.03 -9.54 -6.13
CA TYR A 24 -1.31 -10.00 -6.66
C TYR A 24 -1.29 -11.49 -7.01
N GLU A 25 -0.25 -11.95 -7.71
CA GLU A 25 -0.09 -13.36 -8.07
C GLU A 25 0.06 -14.25 -6.82
N ALA A 26 0.81 -13.80 -5.82
CA ALA A 26 0.91 -14.48 -4.53
C ALA A 26 -0.44 -14.59 -3.82
N CYS A 27 -1.27 -13.54 -3.84
CA CYS A 27 -2.63 -13.61 -3.28
C CYS A 27 -3.51 -14.63 -4.00
N PHE A 28 -3.35 -14.78 -5.32
CA PHE A 28 -4.06 -15.80 -6.09
C PHE A 28 -3.59 -17.21 -5.71
N LEU A 29 -2.27 -17.42 -5.67
CA LEU A 29 -1.61 -18.68 -5.35
C LEU A 29 -1.89 -19.15 -3.91
N ALA A 30 -1.91 -18.23 -2.95
CA ALA A 30 -2.22 -18.52 -1.54
C ALA A 30 -3.61 -19.13 -1.35
N GLY A 31 -4.54 -18.90 -2.28
CA GLY A 31 -5.87 -19.48 -2.28
C GLY A 31 -5.99 -20.87 -2.93
N LEU A 32 -4.89 -21.48 -3.37
CA LEU A 32 -4.89 -22.77 -4.06
C LEU A 32 -4.64 -23.92 -3.09
N LYS A 33 -5.66 -24.79 -2.93
CA LYS A 33 -5.56 -26.00 -2.08
C LYS A 33 -4.51 -27.01 -2.54
N LYS A 34 -4.12 -26.99 -3.81
CA LYS A 34 -3.20 -27.95 -4.42
C LYS A 34 -1.78 -27.41 -4.62
N LEU A 35 -1.51 -26.18 -4.17
CA LEU A 35 -0.17 -25.62 -4.28
C LEU A 35 0.71 -26.29 -3.22
N ASP A 36 1.74 -26.99 -3.69
CA ASP A 36 2.78 -27.54 -2.83
C ASP A 36 3.73 -26.41 -2.43
N LEU A 37 3.85 -26.18 -1.13
CA LEU A 37 4.74 -25.19 -0.53
C LEU A 37 5.96 -25.84 0.13
N SER A 38 6.14 -27.16 -0.06
CA SER A 38 7.36 -27.83 0.39
C SER A 38 8.59 -27.18 -0.28
N PRO A 39 9.68 -26.98 0.47
CA PRO A 39 10.89 -26.41 -0.10
C PRO A 39 11.38 -27.29 -1.26
N ALA A 40 11.73 -26.67 -2.38
CA ALA A 40 12.22 -27.38 -3.55
C ALA A 40 13.46 -28.23 -3.20
N ALA A 41 13.49 -29.48 -3.67
CA ALA A 41 14.58 -30.40 -3.43
C ALA A 41 15.91 -29.84 -3.99
N GLY A 42 16.73 -29.22 -3.14
CA GLY A 42 18.05 -28.69 -3.50
C GLY A 42 18.44 -27.39 -2.79
N GLU A 43 17.49 -26.64 -2.24
CA GLU A 43 17.80 -25.41 -1.49
C GLU A 43 18.00 -25.74 -0.01
N GLN A 44 19.26 -25.99 0.37
CA GLN A 44 19.61 -25.99 1.79
C GLN A 44 19.37 -24.58 2.35
N GLN A 45 18.30 -24.43 3.14
CA GLN A 45 18.09 -23.25 3.97
C GLN A 45 19.28 -23.09 4.90
N SER A 46 20.19 -22.16 4.58
CA SER A 46 21.32 -21.78 5.42
C SER A 46 20.92 -20.85 6.58
N SER A 47 19.65 -20.49 6.68
CA SER A 47 19.12 -19.74 7.81
C SER A 47 18.57 -20.69 8.87
N LYS A 48 19.22 -20.72 10.03
CA LYS A 48 18.66 -21.22 11.30
C LYS A 48 17.39 -20.45 11.66
N VAL A 49 16.28 -20.74 10.97
CA VAL A 49 14.95 -20.48 11.49
C VAL A 49 14.63 -21.71 12.31
N SER A 50 14.62 -21.52 13.63
CA SER A 50 14.17 -22.50 14.61
C SER A 50 12.92 -23.20 14.10
N GLN A 51 12.93 -24.53 14.23
CA GLN A 51 11.79 -25.45 14.17
C GLN A 51 10.55 -24.78 14.78
N ALA A 52 9.81 -24.05 13.96
CA ALA A 52 8.56 -23.43 14.32
C ALA A 52 7.51 -24.31 13.66
N ASP A 53 6.77 -25.00 14.52
CA ASP A 53 5.49 -25.67 14.36
C ASP A 53 5.03 -26.01 12.94
N ASP A 54 4.52 -27.22 12.77
CA ASP A 54 3.77 -27.70 11.61
C ASP A 54 2.66 -26.70 11.18
N VAL A 55 3.05 -25.61 10.48
CA VAL A 55 2.13 -24.63 9.95
C VAL A 55 1.57 -25.27 8.69
N SER A 56 0.49 -26.03 8.87
CA SER A 56 -0.46 -26.30 7.79
C SER A 56 -0.82 -24.95 7.15
N HIS A 57 -0.24 -24.66 5.98
CA HIS A 57 -0.57 -23.49 5.19
C HIS A 57 -1.96 -23.69 4.57
N ALA A 58 -3.00 -23.52 5.37
CA ALA A 58 -4.37 -23.58 4.90
C ALA A 58 -4.57 -22.54 3.79
N PRO A 59 -5.26 -22.88 2.68
CA PRO A 59 -5.50 -21.93 1.61
C PRO A 59 -6.20 -20.69 2.13
N HIS A 60 -5.66 -19.54 1.78
CA HIS A 60 -6.16 -18.24 2.24
C HIS A 60 -6.30 -17.29 1.05
N ARG A 61 -7.52 -16.83 0.80
CA ARG A 61 -7.79 -15.75 -0.17
C ARG A 61 -8.06 -14.47 0.61
N PRO A 62 -7.27 -13.41 0.43
CA PRO A 62 -7.65 -12.09 0.89
C PRO A 62 -9.03 -11.72 0.34
N PHE A 63 -9.85 -11.10 1.17
CA PHE A 63 -11.15 -10.57 0.75
C PHE A 63 -10.98 -9.40 -0.23
N LYS A 64 -9.96 -8.56 0.00
CA LYS A 64 -9.71 -7.37 -0.83
C LYS A 64 -8.24 -7.18 -1.14
N ILE A 65 -7.96 -6.76 -2.38
CA ILE A 65 -6.66 -6.26 -2.82
C ILE A 65 -6.87 -4.83 -3.31
N ILE A 66 -6.15 -3.88 -2.74
CA ILE A 66 -6.21 -2.46 -3.11
C ILE A 66 -4.81 -1.93 -3.39
N TYR A 67 -4.74 -0.79 -4.05
CA TYR A 67 -3.50 -0.26 -4.59
C TYR A 67 -3.26 1.17 -4.13
N ALA A 68 -2.14 1.40 -3.44
CA ALA A 68 -1.69 2.72 -3.05
C ALA A 68 -1.14 3.48 -4.27
N SER A 69 -1.70 4.66 -4.54
CA SER A 69 -1.48 5.40 -5.80
C SER A 69 -0.51 6.59 -5.70
N LEU A 70 0.12 6.81 -4.53
CA LEU A 70 0.91 8.01 -4.22
C LEU A 70 1.97 8.44 -5.25
N TYR A 71 2.46 7.53 -6.11
CA TYR A 71 3.53 7.81 -7.08
C TYR A 71 3.08 7.78 -8.55
N TYR A 72 1.77 7.80 -8.81
CA TYR A 72 1.24 7.84 -10.17
C TYR A 72 -0.02 8.70 -10.23
N ASP A 73 -0.09 9.58 -11.23
CA ASP A 73 -1.27 10.43 -11.43
C ASP A 73 -2.43 9.60 -12.02
N ILE A 74 -3.33 9.19 -11.14
CA ILE A 74 -4.54 8.44 -11.48
C ILE A 74 -5.66 8.87 -10.55
N ARG A 75 -6.87 8.99 -11.09
CA ARG A 75 -8.06 9.24 -10.28
C ARG A 75 -8.24 8.05 -9.29
N PRO A 76 -8.31 8.30 -7.97
CA PRO A 76 -8.54 7.23 -7.02
C PRO A 76 -9.92 6.62 -7.21
N SER A 77 -10.03 5.32 -6.91
CA SER A 77 -11.33 4.65 -6.82
C SER A 77 -12.08 5.05 -5.55
N PHE A 78 -11.35 5.28 -4.47
CA PHE A 78 -11.88 5.79 -3.20
C PHE A 78 -10.76 6.46 -2.40
N VAL A 79 -11.15 7.26 -1.41
CA VAL A 79 -10.25 7.93 -0.47
C VAL A 79 -10.63 7.49 0.94
N VAL A 80 -9.63 7.22 1.78
CA VAL A 80 -9.82 6.94 3.21
C VAL A 80 -9.57 8.23 3.98
N ASP A 81 -10.50 8.63 4.84
CA ASP A 81 -10.28 9.75 5.76
C ASP A 81 -9.21 9.35 6.78
N ILE A 82 -8.11 10.10 6.78
CA ILE A 82 -6.99 9.94 7.71
C ILE A 82 -6.81 11.18 8.58
N SER A 83 -7.86 11.98 8.75
CA SER A 83 -7.79 13.27 9.44
C SER A 83 -7.27 13.14 10.87
N GLU A 84 -7.67 12.09 11.58
CA GLU A 84 -7.24 11.80 12.95
C GLU A 84 -5.85 11.12 13.00
N GLN A 85 -5.41 10.48 11.91
CA GLN A 85 -4.18 9.68 11.85
C GLN A 85 -3.01 10.42 11.17
N PHE A 86 -3.24 11.60 10.62
CA PHE A 86 -2.26 12.30 9.79
C PHE A 86 -0.92 12.54 10.51
N GLU A 87 -0.95 12.99 11.77
CA GLU A 87 0.29 13.25 12.53
C GLU A 87 1.07 11.96 12.85
N GLU A 88 0.38 10.86 13.16
CA GLU A 88 1.02 9.56 13.39
C GLU A 88 1.63 9.01 12.09
N ARG A 89 0.90 9.11 10.97
CA ARG A 89 1.38 8.76 9.64
C ARG A 89 2.60 9.60 9.24
N PHE A 90 2.62 10.89 9.55
CA PHE A 90 3.77 11.74 9.29
C PHE A 90 4.96 11.35 10.19
N SER A 91 4.71 11.07 11.47
CA SER A 91 5.75 10.60 12.39
C SER A 91 6.38 9.27 11.96
N SER A 92 5.59 8.34 11.42
CA SER A 92 6.10 7.05 10.92
C SER A 92 6.99 7.23 9.68
N LEU A 93 6.65 8.18 8.79
CA LEU A 93 7.51 8.56 7.67
C LEU A 93 8.86 9.11 8.17
N MET A 94 8.82 10.02 9.14
CA MET A 94 10.03 10.66 9.68
C MET A 94 10.91 9.71 10.51
N ALA A 95 10.41 8.53 10.91
CA ALA A 95 11.20 7.50 11.57
C ALA A 95 12.28 6.90 10.65
N TYR A 96 12.12 6.98 9.31
CA TYR A 96 13.14 6.57 8.33
C TYR A 96 14.23 7.63 8.18
N THR A 97 14.98 7.88 9.25
CA THR A 97 15.95 8.97 9.34
C THR A 97 16.97 8.94 8.21
N THR A 98 17.42 7.78 7.74
CA THR A 98 18.39 7.66 6.65
C THR A 98 17.84 8.06 5.27
N GLN A 99 16.52 8.09 5.09
CA GLN A 99 15.87 8.45 3.83
C GLN A 99 15.43 9.91 3.78
N PHE A 100 15.09 10.49 4.94
CA PHE A 100 14.41 11.78 5.05
C PHE A 100 15.16 12.81 5.90
N SER A 101 16.42 12.54 6.25
CA SER A 101 17.34 13.55 6.78
C SER A 101 18.12 14.22 5.65
N ASP A 102 18.52 15.46 5.88
CA ASP A 102 19.43 16.15 4.97
C ASP A 102 20.82 15.48 5.01
N GLN A 103 21.13 14.65 4.01
CA GLN A 103 22.44 14.00 3.85
C GLN A 103 23.20 14.62 2.69
N GLU A 104 24.55 14.64 2.72
CA GLU A 104 25.34 15.08 1.56
C GLU A 104 25.24 14.13 0.36
N SER A 105 25.18 12.82 0.61
CA SER A 105 24.96 11.82 -0.43
C SER A 105 23.50 11.80 -0.86
N GLY A 106 23.23 12.03 -2.15
CA GLY A 106 21.88 11.91 -2.70
C GLY A 106 20.98 13.14 -2.54
N LYS A 107 21.53 14.32 -2.24
CA LYS A 107 20.78 15.60 -2.14
C LYS A 107 19.91 15.91 -3.36
N ASP A 108 20.32 15.48 -4.55
CA ASP A 108 19.57 15.71 -5.80
C ASP A 108 18.41 14.70 -6.00
N LEU A 109 18.41 13.59 -5.26
CA LEU A 109 17.44 12.49 -5.42
C LEU A 109 16.28 12.59 -4.42
N PHE A 110 16.53 13.16 -3.23
CA PHE A 110 15.55 13.24 -2.15
C PHE A 110 15.13 14.70 -1.89
N PRO A 111 13.84 14.96 -1.60
CA PRO A 111 13.41 16.28 -1.15
C PRO A 111 14.16 16.71 0.11
N ALA A 112 14.48 17.99 0.23
CA ALA A 112 15.00 18.54 1.47
C ALA A 112 14.05 18.22 2.63
N GLN A 113 14.60 17.90 3.81
CA GLN A 113 13.80 17.49 4.97
C GLN A 113 12.71 18.52 5.31
N ALA A 114 13.04 19.80 5.17
CA ALA A 114 12.12 20.92 5.41
C ALA A 114 10.88 20.92 4.50
N GLU A 115 10.95 20.31 3.30
CA GLU A 115 9.84 20.27 2.35
C GLU A 115 8.92 19.05 2.51
N ILE A 116 9.37 18.02 3.23
CA ILE A 116 8.66 16.73 3.30
C ILE A 116 7.26 16.93 3.88
N ARG A 117 7.14 17.65 4.99
CA ARG A 117 5.84 17.93 5.62
C ARG A 117 4.88 18.60 4.65
N THR A 118 5.33 19.70 4.04
CA THR A 118 4.51 20.46 3.08
C THR A 118 4.05 19.60 1.92
N ARG A 119 4.92 18.74 1.37
CA ARG A 119 4.55 17.83 0.26
C ARG A 119 3.53 16.79 0.69
N VAL A 120 3.75 16.12 1.83
CA VAL A 120 2.85 15.08 2.36
C VAL A 120 1.49 15.66 2.74
N GLU A 121 1.49 16.83 3.38
CA GLU A 121 0.28 17.55 3.78
C GLU A 121 -0.51 18.04 2.56
N ALA A 122 0.16 18.60 1.55
CA ALA A 122 -0.50 19.04 0.32
C ALA A 122 -1.19 17.89 -0.40
N MET A 123 -0.55 16.71 -0.51
CA MET A 123 -1.18 15.53 -1.11
C MET A 123 -2.38 15.06 -0.29
N ALA A 124 -2.23 14.95 1.03
CA ALA A 124 -3.32 14.50 1.89
C ALA A 124 -4.52 15.47 1.85
N ARG A 125 -4.27 16.79 1.83
CA ARG A 125 -5.32 17.80 1.70
C ARG A 125 -5.98 17.79 0.34
N PHE A 126 -5.23 17.56 -0.74
CA PHE A 126 -5.80 17.46 -2.09
C PHE A 126 -6.84 16.33 -2.16
N TYR A 127 -6.49 15.13 -1.69
CA TYR A 127 -7.42 14.01 -1.70
C TYR A 127 -8.52 14.14 -0.64
N GLY A 128 -8.21 14.77 0.50
CA GLY A 128 -9.21 15.14 1.51
C GLY A 128 -10.29 16.04 0.92
N MET A 129 -9.90 17.07 0.17
CA MET A 129 -10.83 17.97 -0.53
C MET A 129 -11.75 17.22 -1.49
N LEU A 130 -11.23 16.26 -2.27
CA LEU A 130 -12.05 15.45 -3.17
C LEU A 130 -13.09 14.58 -2.43
N ALA A 131 -12.82 14.25 -1.17
CA ALA A 131 -13.68 13.42 -0.32
C ALA A 131 -14.46 14.21 0.75
N GLY A 132 -14.32 15.54 0.80
CA GLY A 132 -14.99 16.38 1.80
C GLY A 132 -14.44 16.24 3.22
N VAL A 133 -13.19 15.86 3.39
CA VAL A 133 -12.50 15.69 4.69
C VAL A 133 -11.18 16.47 4.74
N THR A 134 -10.53 16.59 5.91
CA THR A 134 -9.31 17.40 6.05
C THR A 134 -8.10 16.73 5.38
N TYR A 135 -7.88 15.44 5.65
CA TYR A 135 -6.79 14.66 5.08
C TYR A 135 -7.32 13.34 4.53
N GLY A 136 -7.03 13.04 3.27
CA GLY A 136 -7.45 11.83 2.59
C GLY A 136 -6.27 11.04 2.02
N GLU A 137 -6.32 9.71 2.11
CA GLU A 137 -5.37 8.80 1.47
C GLU A 137 -6.02 8.07 0.27
N PRO A 138 -5.46 8.20 -0.95
CA PRO A 138 -6.08 7.68 -2.17
C PRO A 138 -5.71 6.22 -2.46
N PHE A 139 -6.72 5.42 -2.79
CA PHE A 139 -6.54 4.05 -3.23
C PHE A 139 -7.26 3.75 -4.54
N VAL A 140 -6.72 2.79 -5.29
CA VAL A 140 -7.33 2.20 -6.48
C VAL A 140 -7.75 0.77 -6.18
N GLN A 141 -8.91 0.37 -6.70
CA GLN A 141 -9.34 -1.02 -6.75
C GLN A 141 -9.66 -1.39 -8.21
N LYS A 142 -9.56 -2.67 -8.54
CA LYS A 142 -9.90 -3.17 -9.89
C LYS A 142 -11.38 -3.53 -10.00
N GLU A 143 -11.99 -3.95 -8.91
CA GLU A 143 -13.40 -4.35 -8.89
C GLU A 143 -14.32 -3.13 -8.87
N VAL A 144 -15.50 -3.28 -9.47
CA VAL A 144 -16.57 -2.28 -9.39
C VAL A 144 -17.20 -2.35 -7.99
N GLY A 145 -17.48 -1.20 -7.39
CA GLY A 145 -18.17 -1.12 -6.11
C GLY A 145 -19.64 -1.54 -6.23
N LEU A 146 -20.07 -2.44 -5.36
CA LEU A 146 -21.49 -2.75 -5.15
C LEU A 146 -21.97 -1.96 -3.93
N VAL A 147 -23.09 -1.25 -4.08
CA VAL A 147 -23.78 -0.58 -2.97
C VAL A 147 -25.23 -1.00 -2.93
N GLU A 148 -25.76 -1.18 -1.73
CA GLU A 148 -27.19 -1.53 -1.54
C GLU A 148 -28.08 -0.30 -1.73
N ASP A 149 -27.62 0.89 -1.33
CA ASP A 149 -28.31 2.18 -1.44
C ASP A 149 -27.32 3.26 -1.91
N LEU A 150 -27.71 4.01 -2.95
CA LEU A 150 -26.92 5.12 -3.51
C LEU A 150 -26.62 6.22 -2.50
N LEU A 151 -27.49 6.44 -1.50
CA LEU A 151 -27.30 7.45 -0.46
C LEU A 151 -26.21 7.08 0.55
N THR A 152 -25.71 5.83 0.52
CA THR A 152 -24.56 5.42 1.36
C THR A 152 -23.23 5.87 0.77
N LEU A 153 -23.20 6.32 -0.49
CA LEU A 153 -22.01 6.93 -1.08
C LEU A 153 -21.86 8.35 -0.52
N PRO A 154 -20.82 8.62 0.29
CA PRO A 154 -20.58 9.96 0.81
C PRO A 154 -20.12 10.88 -0.33
N VAL A 155 -19.92 12.17 0.00
CA VAL A 155 -19.56 13.26 -0.92
C VAL A 155 -20.74 13.71 -1.78
N LYS A 156 -21.22 14.93 -1.52
CA LYS A 156 -22.31 15.53 -2.28
C LYS A 156 -21.82 15.93 -3.67
N SER A 157 -22.71 15.80 -4.67
CA SER A 157 -22.43 16.31 -6.02
C SER A 157 -22.51 17.84 -6.10
N ILE A 158 -23.33 18.47 -5.26
CA ILE A 158 -23.57 19.91 -5.14
C ILE A 158 -23.85 20.31 -3.69
#